data_AF-A0A1E4K1A9-F1
#
_entry.id   AF-A0A1E4K1A9-F1
#
_cell.length_a   1.000
_cell.length_b   1.000
_cell.length_c   1.000
_cell.angle_alpha   90.00
_cell.angle_beta   90.00
_cell.angle_gamma   90.00
#
_symmetry.space_group_name_H-M   'P 1'
#
loop_
_entity.id
_entity.type
_entity.pdbx_description
1 polymer ?
#
loop_
_entity_poly.entity_id
_entity_poly.type
_entity_poly.pdbx_seq_one_letter_code
_entity_poly.pdbx_strand_id
1 'polypeptide(L)'
;MERDFDDVLQGVGKGGHRIMIWDGQEERQIEAHWGLRSRDPEIGQIPLLKSETARIESPCLILANEFGIKRDGKTLYAASLVTDIPFFCIAGVWQRGTRDYPDAFAALTVPAYPDLAPHKDRHVAVVDPDDWFDWMQQERPPLDILRPFPEGSFTI
;
A
#
# COMPACT_ATOMS: atom_id res chain seq x y z
N MET A 1 9.31 12.25 23.10
CA MET A 1 8.23 12.15 22.11
C MET A 1 8.33 10.76 21.54
N GLU A 2 7.56 9.83 22.10
CA GLU A 2 7.61 8.40 21.72
C GLU A 2 7.21 8.28 20.25
N ARG A 3 8.17 7.87 19.43
CA ARG A 3 7.91 7.52 18.03
C ARG A 3 7.43 6.07 18.05
N ASP A 4 6.14 5.88 18.21
CA ASP A 4 5.46 4.58 18.16
C ASP A 4 5.49 4.08 16.70
N PHE A 5 6.61 3.45 16.32
CA PHE A 5 6.83 2.82 15.01
C PHE A 5 6.45 1.33 15.02
N ASP A 6 5.75 0.85 16.07
CA ASP A 6 5.45 -0.57 16.25
C ASP A 6 4.11 -1.02 15.65
N ASP A 7 3.35 -0.13 15.00
CA ASP A 7 2.19 -0.51 14.20
C ASP A 7 2.64 -1.03 12.82
N VAL A 8 3.20 -2.24 12.79
CA VAL A 8 3.60 -2.91 11.55
C VAL A 8 2.35 -3.48 10.88
N LEU A 9 2.12 -3.08 9.63
CA LEU A 9 1.07 -3.67 8.80
C LEU A 9 1.28 -5.19 8.69
N GLN A 10 0.22 -5.98 8.89
CA GLN A 10 0.27 -7.43 8.81
C GLN A 10 0.77 -7.90 7.41
N GLY A 11 1.84 -8.71 7.39
CA GLY A 11 2.37 -9.37 6.18
C GLY A 11 3.89 -9.25 5.91
N VAL A 12 4.66 -8.57 6.76
CA VAL A 12 5.97 -8.03 6.37
C VAL A 12 7.15 -8.63 7.14
N GLY A 13 7.53 -9.86 6.78
CA GLY A 13 8.77 -10.49 7.21
C GLY A 13 10.00 -10.00 6.44
N LYS A 14 11.20 -10.35 6.89
CA LYS A 14 12.47 -10.11 6.17
C LYS A 14 12.41 -10.78 4.77
N GLY A 15 12.19 -10.01 3.71
CA GLY A 15 12.11 -10.46 2.31
C GLY A 15 11.49 -9.38 1.42
N GLY A 16 11.74 -9.43 0.11
CA GLY A 16 11.08 -8.51 -0.84
C GLY A 16 9.59 -8.79 -0.94
N HIS A 17 8.77 -7.74 -1.05
CA HIS A 17 7.34 -7.87 -1.29
C HIS A 17 7.06 -7.97 -2.78
N ARG A 18 6.06 -8.78 -3.12
CA ARG A 18 5.58 -8.90 -4.51
C ARG A 18 4.70 -7.71 -4.83
N ILE A 19 5.14 -6.91 -5.80
CA ILE A 19 4.35 -5.82 -6.37
C ILE A 19 4.18 -6.06 -7.88
N MET A 20 3.04 -5.67 -8.43
CA MET A 20 2.86 -5.51 -9.87
C MET A 20 3.24 -4.10 -10.26
N ILE A 21 3.98 -3.99 -11.35
CA ILE A 21 4.34 -2.73 -11.99
C ILE A 21 3.99 -2.80 -13.47
N TRP A 22 3.79 -1.65 -14.08
CA TRP A 22 3.87 -1.51 -15.53
C TRP A 22 5.30 -1.13 -15.91
N ASP A 23 5.95 -1.90 -16.77
CA ASP A 23 7.34 -1.63 -17.19
C ASP A 23 7.44 -0.77 -18.47
N GLY A 24 6.29 -0.38 -19.03
CA GLY A 24 6.18 0.35 -20.29
C GLY A 24 5.67 -0.53 -21.44
N GLN A 25 5.72 -1.86 -21.30
CA GLN A 25 5.22 -2.79 -22.33
C GLN A 25 4.20 -3.79 -21.78
N GLU A 26 4.46 -4.33 -20.59
CA GLU A 26 3.59 -5.32 -19.96
C GLU A 26 3.54 -5.15 -18.44
N GLU A 27 2.55 -5.81 -17.84
CA GLU A 27 2.46 -5.97 -16.40
C GLU A 27 3.52 -6.97 -15.92
N ARG A 28 4.31 -6.56 -14.94
CA ARG A 28 5.38 -7.38 -14.40
C ARG A 28 5.29 -7.44 -12.90
N GLN A 29 5.40 -8.66 -12.38
CA GLN A 29 5.58 -8.87 -10.96
C GLN A 29 7.06 -8.81 -10.60
N ILE A 30 7.42 -8.00 -9.61
CA ILE A 30 8.77 -7.91 -9.07
C ILE A 30 8.76 -8.06 -7.55
N GLU A 31 9.93 -8.40 -6.99
CA GLU A 31 10.17 -8.29 -5.55
C GLU A 31 10.83 -6.94 -5.25
N ALA A 32 10.29 -6.19 -4.29
CA ALA A 32 10.80 -4.87 -3.91
C ALA A 32 10.81 -4.67 -2.39
N HIS A 33 11.70 -3.81 -1.92
CA HIS A 33 11.81 -3.42 -0.51
C HIS A 33 10.67 -2.48 -0.09
N TRP A 34 10.01 -2.75 1.02
CA TRP A 34 9.00 -1.82 1.55
C TRP A 34 9.68 -0.70 2.34
N GLY A 35 9.67 0.48 1.75
CA GLY A 35 10.23 1.69 2.31
C GLY A 35 10.97 2.44 1.22
N LEU A 36 10.46 3.57 0.76
CA LEU A 36 11.21 4.41 -0.16
C LEU A 36 12.37 5.08 0.56
N ARG A 37 13.45 5.32 -0.18
CA ARG A 37 14.58 6.07 0.34
C ARG A 37 14.17 7.51 0.58
N SER A 38 14.33 8.00 1.82
CA SER A 38 14.17 9.43 2.07
C SER A 38 15.35 10.22 1.51
N ARG A 39 15.08 11.47 1.12
CA ARG A 39 16.12 12.46 0.84
C ARG A 39 16.64 13.12 2.11
N ASP A 40 15.84 13.07 3.18
CA ASP A 40 16.22 13.53 4.51
C ASP A 40 17.03 12.42 5.22
N PRO A 41 18.29 12.66 5.59
CA PRO A 41 19.13 11.66 6.26
C PRO A 41 18.63 11.26 7.65
N GLU A 42 17.76 12.05 8.29
CA GLU A 42 17.15 11.71 9.59
C GLU A 42 15.97 10.74 9.45
N ILE A 43 15.42 10.60 8.24
CA ILE A 43 14.32 9.68 7.93
C ILE A 43 14.92 8.46 7.24
N GLY A 44 14.96 7.32 7.94
CA GLY A 44 15.55 6.10 7.38
C GLY A 44 14.86 5.63 6.10
N GLN A 45 13.54 5.43 6.16
CA GLN A 45 12.72 4.99 5.04
C GLN A 45 11.29 5.52 5.15
N ILE A 46 10.59 5.61 4.01
CA ILE A 46 9.22 6.08 3.93
C ILE A 46 8.33 4.91 3.49
N PRO A 47 7.72 4.16 4.43
CA PRO A 47 6.89 3.00 4.08
C PRO A 47 5.48 3.38 3.66
N LEU A 48 4.99 4.54 4.10
CA LEU A 48 3.63 5.01 3.88
C LEU A 48 3.63 6.44 3.39
N LEU A 49 2.77 6.73 2.42
CA LEU A 49 2.52 8.07 1.90
C LEU A 49 1.02 8.36 1.93
N LYS A 50 0.63 9.63 2.10
CA LYS A 50 -0.76 10.06 1.98
C LYS A 50 -1.11 10.26 0.52
N SER A 51 -2.15 9.59 0.00
CA SER A 51 -2.52 9.67 -1.42
C SER A 51 -2.80 11.10 -1.90
N GLU A 52 -3.30 11.96 -1.02
CA GLU A 52 -3.67 13.35 -1.31
C GLU A 52 -2.46 14.27 -1.53
N THR A 53 -1.29 13.89 -1.02
CA THR A 53 -0.06 14.69 -1.11
C THR A 53 1.09 13.98 -1.81
N ALA A 54 0.98 12.66 -2.01
CA ALA A 54 2.01 11.87 -2.64
C ALA A 54 2.14 12.24 -4.12
N ARG A 55 3.38 12.23 -4.61
CA ARG A 55 3.66 12.25 -6.04
C ARG A 55 3.57 10.82 -6.58
N ILE A 56 2.59 10.56 -7.43
CA ILE A 56 2.27 9.23 -7.96
C ILE A 56 2.71 9.19 -9.43
N GLU A 57 3.99 8.92 -9.67
CA GLU A 57 4.57 8.84 -11.03
C GLU A 57 4.83 7.41 -11.51
N SER A 58 5.01 6.49 -10.57
CA SER A 58 5.33 5.10 -10.84
C SER A 58 4.44 4.27 -9.93
N PRO A 59 3.15 4.16 -10.27
CA PRO A 59 2.21 3.36 -9.49
C PRO A 59 2.63 1.89 -9.48
N CYS A 60 2.37 1.22 -8.38
CA CYS A 60 2.43 -0.23 -8.28
C CYS A 60 1.18 -0.75 -7.56
N LEU A 61 0.89 -2.03 -7.76
CA LEU A 61 -0.12 -2.77 -6.99
C LEU A 61 0.60 -3.74 -6.05
N ILE A 62 0.39 -3.59 -4.75
CA ILE A 62 0.94 -4.49 -3.74
C ILE A 62 -0.08 -5.60 -3.51
N LEU A 63 0.29 -6.84 -3.81
CA LEU A 63 -0.60 -7.98 -3.59
C LEU A 63 -0.79 -8.21 -2.09
N ALA A 64 -2.05 -8.30 -1.66
CA ALA A 64 -2.41 -8.53 -0.26
C ALA A 64 -3.64 -9.43 -0.13
N ASN A 65 -3.69 -10.17 0.97
CA ASN A 65 -4.86 -10.94 1.36
C ASN A 65 -5.56 -10.31 2.58
N GLU A 66 -4.81 -9.55 3.37
CA GLU A 66 -5.27 -8.83 4.55
C GLU A 66 -4.33 -7.64 4.81
N PHE A 67 -4.82 -6.63 5.49
CA PHE A 67 -4.00 -5.58 6.11
C PHE A 67 -4.55 -5.27 7.50
N GLY A 68 -3.75 -4.68 8.38
CA GLY A 68 -4.19 -4.38 9.74
C GLY A 68 -3.03 -4.08 10.64
N ILE A 69 -3.27 -3.94 11.94
CA ILE A 69 -2.24 -3.55 12.90
C ILE A 69 -1.84 -4.74 13.76
N LYS A 70 -0.53 -4.96 13.87
CA LYS A 70 0.08 -5.79 14.89
C LYS A 70 0.79 -4.91 15.90
N ARG A 71 0.70 -5.28 17.18
CA ARG A 71 1.47 -4.67 18.28
C ARG A 71 2.01 -5.78 19.17
N ASP A 72 3.31 -5.74 19.46
CA ASP A 72 4.01 -6.75 20.27
C ASP A 72 3.76 -8.19 19.79
N GLY A 73 3.71 -8.39 18.47
CA GLY A 73 3.43 -9.69 17.84
C GLY A 73 1.97 -10.16 17.91
N LYS A 74 1.06 -9.36 18.49
CA LYS A 74 -0.39 -9.64 18.54
C LYS A 74 -1.12 -8.84 17.47
N THR A 75 -1.98 -9.51 16.72
CA THR A 75 -2.92 -8.84 15.80
C THR A 75 -3.97 -8.09 16.63
N LEU A 76 -4.03 -6.77 16.46
CA LEU A 76 -5.08 -5.93 17.04
C LEU A 76 -6.34 -5.99 16.19
N TYR A 77 -6.18 -5.92 14.87
CA TYR A 77 -7.20 -6.25 13.87
C TYR A 77 -6.52 -6.60 12.54
N ALA A 78 -7.21 -7.35 11.71
CA ALA A 78 -6.90 -7.55 10.30
C ALA A 78 -8.14 -7.17 9.50
N ALA A 79 -7.99 -6.91 8.21
CA ALA A 79 -9.08 -6.56 7.33
C ALA A 79 -8.80 -7.11 5.94
N SER A 80 -9.80 -7.72 5.33
CA SER A 80 -9.75 -8.27 3.97
C SER A 80 -10.90 -7.73 3.14
N LEU A 81 -10.64 -7.38 1.87
CA LEU A 81 -11.68 -6.97 0.95
C LEU A 81 -12.65 -8.14 0.69
N VAL A 82 -13.95 -7.87 0.74
CA VAL A 82 -14.99 -8.81 0.31
C VAL A 82 -15.04 -8.79 -1.22
N THR A 83 -14.49 -9.82 -1.85
CA THR A 83 -14.43 -9.95 -3.31
C THR A 83 -14.41 -11.43 -3.70
N ASP A 84 -14.78 -11.74 -4.94
CA ASP A 84 -14.75 -13.10 -5.50
C ASP A 84 -13.32 -13.58 -5.84
N ILE A 85 -12.34 -12.67 -5.78
CA ILE A 85 -10.93 -12.93 -6.08
C ILE A 85 -10.17 -13.28 -4.77
N PRO A 86 -9.23 -14.24 -4.76
CA PRO A 86 -8.55 -14.67 -3.52
C PRO A 86 -7.55 -13.64 -2.94
N PHE A 87 -7.40 -12.47 -3.56
CA PHE A 87 -6.53 -11.40 -3.14
C PHE A 87 -7.10 -10.05 -3.59
N PHE A 88 -6.58 -8.98 -3.00
CA PHE A 88 -6.78 -7.62 -3.48
C PHE A 88 -5.43 -6.92 -3.62
N CYS A 89 -5.46 -5.72 -4.20
CA CYS A 89 -4.27 -4.91 -4.37
C CYS A 89 -4.35 -3.62 -3.55
N ILE A 90 -3.25 -3.29 -2.91
CA ILE A 90 -3.04 -1.99 -2.27
C ILE A 90 -2.29 -1.09 -3.26
N ALA A 91 -2.74 0.15 -3.40
CA ALA A 91 -2.07 1.17 -4.17
C ALA A 91 -0.73 1.53 -3.54
N GLY A 92 0.33 1.50 -4.33
CA GLY A 92 1.64 1.97 -3.92
C GLY A 92 2.29 2.82 -5.00
N VAL A 93 3.41 3.42 -4.64
CA VAL A 93 4.35 3.99 -5.59
C VAL A 93 5.68 3.28 -5.42
N TRP A 94 6.31 2.92 -6.54
CA TRP A 94 7.58 2.22 -6.55
C TRP A 94 8.67 3.07 -7.20
N GLN A 95 9.91 2.76 -6.87
CA GLN A 95 11.10 3.37 -7.46
C GLN A 95 12.10 2.28 -7.75
N ARG A 96 12.71 2.37 -8.94
CA ARG A 96 13.85 1.54 -9.26
C ARG A 96 15.01 1.87 -8.35
N GLY A 97 15.67 0.82 -7.88
CA GLY A 97 16.82 0.88 -7.01
C GLY A 97 18.02 1.56 -7.67
N THR A 98 18.96 1.94 -6.81
CA THR A 98 20.27 2.45 -7.19
C THR A 98 21.34 1.46 -6.75
N ARG A 99 22.62 1.78 -6.96
CA ARG A 99 23.73 0.93 -6.46
C ARG A 99 23.64 0.69 -4.95
N ASP A 100 23.16 1.68 -4.20
CA ASP A 100 23.23 1.70 -2.74
C ASP A 100 21.84 1.56 -2.08
N TYR A 101 20.79 1.25 -2.88
CA TYR A 101 19.42 1.05 -2.38
C TYR A 101 18.64 0.13 -3.33
N PRO A 102 17.91 -0.89 -2.83
CA PRO A 102 17.17 -1.82 -3.69
C PRO A 102 16.00 -1.14 -4.41
N ASP A 103 15.39 -1.85 -5.38
CA ASP A 103 14.04 -1.52 -5.84
C ASP A 103 13.13 -1.44 -4.61
N ALA A 104 12.34 -0.37 -4.51
CA ALA A 104 11.59 -0.09 -3.30
C ALA A 104 10.23 0.52 -3.59
N PHE A 105 9.31 0.40 -2.64
CA PHE A 105 7.98 0.98 -2.75
C PHE A 105 7.47 1.53 -1.42
N ALA A 106 6.46 2.38 -1.48
CA ALA A 106 5.65 2.80 -0.35
C ALA A 106 4.18 2.54 -0.66
N ALA A 107 3.43 2.07 0.33
CA ALA A 107 1.99 1.98 0.21
C ALA A 107 1.36 3.37 0.37
N LEU A 108 0.32 3.65 -0.41
CA LEU A 108 -0.50 4.83 -0.22
C LEU A 108 -1.52 4.58 0.87
N THR A 109 -1.87 5.64 1.57
CA THR A 109 -2.93 5.64 2.58
C THR A 109 -4.03 6.59 2.18
N VAL A 110 -5.26 6.30 2.60
CA VAL A 110 -6.48 7.13 2.45
C VAL A 110 -7.11 7.36 3.84
N PRO A 111 -8.06 8.31 3.97
CA PRO A 111 -8.93 8.35 5.14
C PRO A 111 -9.60 7.00 5.37
N ALA A 112 -9.88 6.67 6.62
CA ALA A 112 -10.39 5.36 6.94
C ALA A 112 -11.74 5.04 6.28
N TYR A 113 -11.87 3.80 5.83
CA TYR A 113 -13.15 3.25 5.38
C TYR A 113 -14.13 3.18 6.56
N PRO A 114 -15.45 3.25 6.31
CA PRO A 114 -16.46 3.18 7.36
C PRO A 114 -16.24 1.99 8.32
N ASP A 115 -15.95 0.81 7.78
CA ASP A 115 -15.70 -0.41 8.54
C ASP A 115 -14.48 -0.29 9.48
N LEU A 116 -13.46 0.47 9.08
CA LEU A 116 -12.16 0.53 9.76
C LEU A 116 -11.92 1.81 10.56
N ALA A 117 -12.83 2.78 10.44
CA ALA A 117 -12.76 4.06 11.16
C ALA A 117 -12.68 3.91 12.69
N PRO A 118 -13.32 2.91 13.33
CA PRO A 118 -13.15 2.67 14.78
C PRO A 118 -11.72 2.28 15.19
N HIS A 119 -10.90 1.77 14.28
CA HIS A 119 -9.57 1.24 14.58
C HIS A 119 -8.45 2.27 14.36
N LYS A 120 -8.50 3.03 13.26
CA LYS A 120 -7.49 4.03 12.89
C LYS A 120 -8.08 5.03 11.90
N ASP A 121 -7.55 6.26 11.91
CA ASP A 121 -8.00 7.38 11.06
C ASP A 121 -7.62 7.24 9.59
N ARG A 122 -6.57 6.47 9.30
CA ARG A 122 -6.08 6.17 7.95
C ARG A 122 -5.64 4.73 7.80
N HIS A 123 -5.98 4.18 6.65
CA HIS A 123 -5.60 2.82 6.25
C HIS A 123 -4.92 2.86 4.89
N VAL A 124 -4.32 1.73 4.51
CA VAL A 124 -3.81 1.52 3.16
C VAL A 124 -4.92 1.69 2.14
N ALA A 125 -4.58 2.27 1.00
CA ALA A 125 -5.51 2.51 -0.08
C ALA A 125 -5.68 1.24 -0.92
N VAL A 126 -6.79 0.54 -0.74
CA VAL A 126 -7.17 -0.59 -1.59
C VAL A 126 -7.62 -0.07 -2.95
N VAL A 127 -7.21 -0.75 -4.03
CA VAL A 127 -7.67 -0.49 -5.39
C VAL A 127 -8.73 -1.53 -5.73
N ASP A 128 -9.90 -1.07 -6.19
CA ASP A 128 -10.94 -1.96 -6.68
C ASP A 128 -10.39 -2.86 -7.81
N PRO A 129 -10.70 -4.17 -7.82
CA PRO A 129 -10.26 -5.07 -8.88
C PRO A 129 -10.51 -4.57 -10.31
N ASP A 130 -11.62 -3.87 -10.53
CA ASP A 130 -11.96 -3.33 -11.84
C ASP A 130 -11.06 -2.14 -12.25
N ASP A 131 -10.39 -1.50 -11.29
CA ASP A 131 -9.56 -0.30 -11.48
C ASP A 131 -8.05 -0.60 -11.51
N TRP A 132 -7.62 -1.87 -11.40
CA TRP A 132 -6.19 -2.23 -11.34
C TRP A 132 -5.39 -1.78 -12.57
N PHE A 133 -5.96 -1.94 -13.75
CA PHE A 133 -5.30 -1.54 -15.00
C PHE A 133 -5.20 -0.02 -15.10
N ASP A 134 -6.31 0.69 -14.88
CA ASP A 134 -6.37 2.16 -14.87
C ASP A 134 -5.40 2.77 -13.85
N TRP A 135 -5.22 2.11 -12.70
CA TRP A 135 -4.24 2.50 -11.70
C TRP A 135 -2.81 2.41 -12.23
N MET A 136 -2.44 1.26 -12.80
CA MET A 136 -1.08 1.02 -13.30
C MET A 136 -0.74 1.89 -14.52
N GLN A 137 -1.70 2.08 -15.43
CA GLN A 137 -1.54 2.90 -16.63
C GLN A 137 -1.75 4.40 -16.38
N GLN A 138 -2.26 4.76 -15.21
CA GLN A 138 -2.65 6.13 -14.86
C GLN A 138 -3.66 6.74 -15.85
N GLU A 139 -4.63 5.95 -16.34
CA GLU A 139 -5.65 6.42 -17.30
C GLU A 139 -6.63 7.41 -16.67
N ARG A 140 -6.75 7.39 -15.34
CA ARG A 140 -7.56 8.32 -14.54
C ARG A 140 -6.72 8.97 -13.44
N PRO A 141 -7.13 10.14 -12.94
CA PRO A 141 -6.51 10.74 -11.76
C PRO A 141 -6.50 9.75 -10.58
N PRO A 142 -5.38 9.60 -9.85
CA PRO A 142 -5.28 8.65 -8.73
C PRO A 142 -6.39 8.75 -7.70
N LEU A 143 -6.82 9.97 -7.35
CA LEU A 143 -7.88 10.18 -6.36
C LEU A 143 -9.28 9.82 -6.87
N ASP A 144 -9.47 9.76 -8.19
CA ASP A 144 -10.71 9.26 -8.79
C ASP A 144 -10.76 7.72 -8.78
N ILE A 145 -9.63 7.04 -8.55
CA ILE A 145 -9.56 5.58 -8.36
C ILE A 145 -9.60 5.25 -6.86
N LEU A 146 -8.84 5.97 -6.03
CA LEU A 146 -8.72 5.74 -4.59
C LEU A 146 -9.91 6.32 -3.78
N ARG A 147 -11.13 6.03 -4.21
CA ARG A 147 -12.35 6.45 -3.53
C ARG A 147 -12.61 5.61 -2.27
N PRO A 148 -13.33 6.13 -1.28
CA PRO A 148 -13.77 5.34 -0.15
C PRO A 148 -14.65 4.16 -0.60
N PHE A 149 -14.40 2.99 -0.03
CA PHE A 149 -15.31 1.84 -0.15
C PHE A 149 -16.54 2.06 0.75
N PRO A 150 -17.73 1.55 0.35
CA PRO A 150 -18.91 1.58 1.20
C PRO A 150 -18.75 0.66 2.43
N GLU A 151 -19.61 0.86 3.44
CA GLU A 151 -19.71 -0.03 4.60
C GLU A 151 -20.01 -1.48 4.16
N GLY A 152 -19.42 -2.45 4.84
CA GLY A 152 -19.51 -3.87 4.52
C GLY A 152 -18.57 -4.33 3.41
N SER A 153 -17.63 -3.48 2.97
CA SER A 153 -16.63 -3.88 1.96
C SER A 153 -15.48 -4.68 2.54
N PHE A 154 -15.28 -4.61 3.86
CA PHE A 154 -14.20 -5.31 4.55
C PHE A 154 -14.72 -6.30 5.59
N THR A 155 -14.14 -7.50 5.60
CA THR A 155 -14.22 -8.42 6.74
C THR A 155 -13.08 -8.07 7.70
N ILE A 156 -13.38 -7.89 8.99
CA ILE A 156 -12.41 -7.55 10.06
C ILE A 156 -12.18 -8.74 10.99
#